data_AF-A0A4V2U855-F1
#
_entry.id   AF-A0A4V2U855-F1
#
_cell.length_a   1.000
_cell.length_b   1.000
_cell.length_c   1.000
_cell.angle_alpha   90.00
_cell.angle_beta   90.00
_cell.angle_gamma   90.00
#
_symmetry.space_group_name_H-M   'P 1'
#
loop_
_entity.id
_entity.type
_entity.pdbx_description
1 polymer ?
#
loop_
_entity_poly.entity_id
_entity_poly.type
_entity_poly.pdbx_seq_one_letter_code
_entity_poly.pdbx_strand_id
1 'polypeptide(L)'
;MADSENSRTLSTNSPGNLLSSVTIFLGTLPEKIAVDVPAEAARCIGEDTVIHAWGRWYAAHTRQNELSRRQQRLERKLLRKVGGFPLVELTVPDRSTPISARTADEIDRLLPGLEMEEARTVAKAELASVRNAWNKADSELGYSAAYAAENQAADRTMDLAHALLRAQALSIIGVIAKLHCLIEMEEPSVSIGETPGRNCARFCSIFCC
;
A
#
# COMPACT_ATOMS: atom_id res chain seq x y z
N MET A 1 25.49 20.91 46.65
CA MET A 1 25.06 20.78 45.23
C MET A 1 24.18 19.56 45.16
N ALA A 2 22.94 19.74 44.73
CA ALA A 2 21.90 18.72 44.70
C ALA A 2 21.70 18.27 43.25
N ASP A 3 21.85 16.97 42.98
CA ASP A 3 21.38 16.35 41.75
C ASP A 3 20.16 15.49 42.08
N SER A 4 19.00 15.94 41.59
CA SER A 4 17.72 15.27 41.75
C SER A 4 17.48 14.39 40.52
N GLU A 5 17.53 13.08 40.72
CA GLU A 5 17.13 12.08 39.74
C GLU A 5 15.61 12.10 39.56
N ASN A 6 15.12 12.96 38.67
CA ASN A 6 13.75 12.94 38.21
C ASN A 6 13.60 11.90 37.08
N SER A 7 13.52 10.62 37.46
CA SER A 7 13.13 9.53 36.55
C SER A 7 11.64 9.64 36.22
N ARG A 8 11.32 10.35 35.14
CA ARG A 8 9.99 10.28 34.52
C ARG A 8 9.94 9.08 33.58
N THR A 9 9.25 8.03 34.02
CA THR A 9 8.78 6.96 33.15
C THR A 9 7.75 7.54 32.17
N LEU A 10 8.15 7.78 30.93
CA LEU A 10 7.21 8.10 29.86
C LEU A 10 6.48 6.81 29.49
N SER A 11 5.16 6.80 29.68
CA SER A 11 4.30 5.74 29.16
C SER A 11 4.46 5.68 27.65
N THR A 12 5.01 4.58 27.15
CA THR A 12 5.09 4.26 25.73
C THR A 12 3.69 3.91 25.23
N ASN A 13 2.88 4.93 24.99
CA ASN A 13 1.59 4.74 24.34
C ASN A 13 1.85 4.32 22.89
N SER A 14 1.72 3.03 22.61
CA SER A 14 1.81 2.50 21.26
C SER A 14 0.77 3.19 20.37
N PRO A 15 1.11 3.67 19.16
CA PRO A 15 0.21 4.39 18.27
C PRO A 15 -1.16 3.71 18.06
N GLY A 16 -1.20 2.38 18.12
CA GLY A 16 -2.44 1.59 17.98
C GLY A 16 -3.50 1.83 19.06
N ASN A 17 -3.12 2.26 20.28
CA ASN A 17 -4.08 2.49 21.36
C ASN A 17 -4.87 3.80 21.18
N LEU A 18 -4.24 4.83 20.60
CA LEU A 18 -4.89 6.10 20.32
C LEU A 18 -5.85 5.96 19.13
N LEU A 19 -5.44 5.26 18.08
CA LEU A 19 -6.26 5.02 16.88
C LEU A 19 -7.49 4.16 17.19
N SER A 20 -7.34 3.12 18.00
CA SER A 20 -8.46 2.32 18.50
C SER A 20 -9.44 3.14 19.35
N SER A 21 -8.93 4.07 20.17
CA SER A 21 -9.78 4.95 20.97
C SER A 21 -10.56 5.94 20.10
N VAL A 22 -9.94 6.45 19.03
CA VAL A 22 -10.59 7.35 18.06
C VAL A 22 -11.67 6.62 17.26
N THR A 23 -11.44 5.39 16.83
CA THR A 23 -12.46 4.60 16.09
C THR A 23 -13.65 4.25 16.97
N ILE A 24 -13.41 3.87 18.23
CA ILE A 24 -14.49 3.66 19.22
C ILE A 24 -15.25 4.96 19.46
N PHE A 25 -14.56 6.08 19.70
CA PHE A 25 -15.18 7.38 19.94
C PHE A 25 -16.06 7.82 18.75
N LEU A 26 -15.52 7.77 17.53
CA LEU A 26 -16.26 8.11 16.31
C LEU A 26 -17.43 7.15 16.04
N GLY A 27 -17.31 5.88 16.39
CA GLY A 27 -18.37 4.88 16.26
C GLY A 27 -19.45 4.93 17.35
N THR A 28 -19.26 5.70 18.43
CA THR A 28 -20.15 5.76 19.60
C THR A 28 -20.77 7.13 19.86
N LEU A 29 -20.50 8.11 18.99
CA LEU A 29 -20.93 9.50 19.18
C LEU A 29 -22.45 9.68 19.00
N PRO A 30 -23.16 10.27 19.98
CA PRO A 30 -24.50 10.80 19.77
C PRO A 30 -24.46 12.14 19.01
N GLU A 31 -25.45 12.35 18.15
CA GLU A 31 -25.60 13.35 17.07
C GLU A 31 -25.43 14.85 17.45
N LYS A 32 -25.19 15.23 18.71
CA LYS A 32 -25.31 16.64 19.13
C LYS A 32 -24.23 17.10 20.12
N ILE A 33 -23.16 17.70 19.59
CA ILE A 33 -22.31 18.65 20.33
C ILE A 33 -22.05 19.87 19.42
N ALA A 34 -22.90 20.88 19.50
CA ALA A 34 -22.84 22.07 18.63
C ALA A 34 -22.39 23.34 19.41
N VAL A 35 -21.42 24.08 18.85
CA VAL A 35 -21.02 25.45 19.27
C VAL A 35 -21.53 26.46 18.24
N ASP A 36 -22.03 27.61 18.70
CA ASP A 36 -22.89 28.53 17.96
C ASP A 36 -22.23 29.23 16.76
N VAL A 37 -22.73 28.89 15.57
CA VAL A 37 -22.44 29.45 14.23
C VAL A 37 -23.79 29.50 13.51
N PRO A 38 -24.11 30.52 12.69
CA PRO A 38 -25.44 30.71 12.12
C PRO A 38 -25.99 29.43 11.46
N ALA A 39 -27.16 29.02 11.95
CA ALA A 39 -27.40 27.62 12.28
C ALA A 39 -28.14 26.79 11.22
N GLU A 40 -28.89 27.41 10.31
CA GLU A 40 -30.02 26.69 9.71
C GLU A 40 -29.71 25.93 8.41
N ALA A 41 -28.66 26.31 7.67
CA ALA A 41 -28.33 25.67 6.38
C ALA A 41 -27.07 24.79 6.41
N ALA A 42 -26.16 25.02 7.37
CA ALA A 42 -24.83 24.38 7.38
C ALA A 42 -24.75 23.14 8.30
N ARG A 43 -25.57 23.09 9.36
CA ARG A 43 -25.38 22.13 10.48
C ARG A 43 -25.88 20.72 10.21
N CYS A 44 -27.04 20.54 9.59
CA CYS A 44 -27.58 19.20 9.34
C CYS A 44 -26.98 18.52 8.10
N ILE A 45 -26.40 19.27 7.18
CA ILE A 45 -25.91 18.71 5.90
C ILE A 45 -24.39 18.48 5.97
N GLY A 46 -23.62 19.36 6.61
CA GLY A 46 -22.16 19.27 6.63
C GLY A 46 -21.59 18.24 7.63
N GLU A 47 -22.15 18.17 8.84
CA GLU A 47 -21.69 17.23 9.87
C GLU A 47 -21.99 15.78 9.48
N ASP A 48 -23.21 15.52 9.02
CA ASP A 48 -23.61 14.22 8.45
C ASP A 48 -22.76 13.84 7.24
N THR A 49 -22.35 14.80 6.40
CA THR A 49 -21.54 14.51 5.20
C THR A 49 -20.11 14.07 5.55
N VAL A 50 -19.42 14.74 6.48
CA VAL A 50 -18.03 14.37 6.84
C VAL A 50 -17.97 13.04 7.57
N ILE A 51 -18.88 12.80 8.52
CA ILE A 51 -18.90 11.53 9.28
C ILE A 51 -19.29 10.37 8.36
N HIS A 52 -20.26 10.57 7.46
CA HIS A 52 -20.59 9.55 6.45
C HIS A 52 -19.43 9.30 5.48
N ALA A 53 -18.75 10.36 5.01
CA ALA A 53 -17.56 10.20 4.16
C ALA A 53 -16.44 9.44 4.88
N TRP A 54 -16.24 9.71 6.17
CA TRP A 54 -15.28 9.00 7.00
C TRP A 54 -15.64 7.53 7.17
N GLY A 55 -16.91 7.21 7.45
CA GLY A 55 -17.37 5.82 7.57
C GLY A 55 -17.13 5.02 6.28
N ARG A 56 -17.40 5.62 5.12
CA ARG A 56 -17.10 5.01 3.81
C ARG A 56 -15.62 4.78 3.60
N TRP A 57 -14.80 5.79 3.87
CA TRP A 57 -13.34 5.67 3.77
C TRP A 57 -12.80 4.60 4.72
N TYR A 58 -13.22 4.59 5.98
CA TYR A 58 -12.72 3.65 6.99
C TYR A 58 -13.09 2.20 6.67
N ALA A 59 -14.30 1.96 6.16
CA ALA A 59 -14.71 0.65 5.68
C ALA A 59 -13.87 0.21 4.47
N ALA A 60 -13.61 1.11 3.51
CA ALA A 60 -12.76 0.83 2.36
C ALA A 60 -11.30 0.56 2.76
N HIS A 61 -10.74 1.37 3.67
CA HIS A 61 -9.40 1.23 4.21
C HIS A 61 -9.22 -0.11 4.94
N THR A 62 -10.17 -0.47 5.80
CA THR A 62 -10.17 -1.78 6.48
C THR A 62 -10.18 -2.92 5.46
N ARG A 63 -11.02 -2.80 4.43
CA ARG A 63 -11.11 -3.81 3.37
C ARG A 63 -9.83 -3.91 2.54
N GLN A 64 -9.21 -2.77 2.21
CA GLN A 64 -7.93 -2.73 1.53
C GLN A 64 -6.87 -3.47 2.37
N ASN A 65 -6.75 -3.17 3.66
CA ASN A 65 -5.79 -3.83 4.55
C ASN A 65 -5.95 -5.36 4.60
N GLU A 66 -7.19 -5.86 4.58
CA GLU A 66 -7.46 -7.31 4.46
C GLU A 66 -6.97 -7.88 3.12
N LEU A 67 -7.22 -7.17 2.03
CA LEU A 67 -6.81 -7.57 0.68
C LEU A 67 -5.30 -7.54 0.52
N SER A 68 -4.61 -6.52 1.06
CA SER A 68 -3.13 -6.45 1.07
C SER A 68 -2.53 -7.62 1.84
N ARG A 69 -3.06 -7.96 3.03
CA ARG A 69 -2.61 -9.16 3.78
C ARG A 69 -2.83 -10.44 2.98
N ARG A 70 -3.96 -10.55 2.26
CA ARG A 70 -4.25 -11.69 1.40
C ARG A 70 -3.29 -11.77 0.21
N GLN A 71 -3.04 -10.66 -0.48
CA GLN A 71 -2.10 -10.57 -1.60
C GLN A 71 -0.69 -10.95 -1.14
N GLN A 72 -0.18 -10.41 -0.03
CA GLN A 72 1.16 -10.71 0.49
C GLN A 72 1.32 -12.18 0.90
N ARG A 73 0.25 -12.81 1.39
CA ARG A 73 0.25 -14.25 1.68
C ARG A 73 0.34 -15.07 0.40
N LEU A 74 -0.38 -14.69 -0.65
CA LEU A 74 -0.35 -15.36 -1.94
C LEU A 74 0.99 -15.14 -2.65
N GLU A 75 1.55 -13.94 -2.57
CA GLU A 75 2.88 -13.61 -3.10
C GLU A 75 3.95 -14.51 -2.49
N ARG A 76 3.97 -14.64 -1.15
CA ARG A 76 4.90 -15.55 -0.46
C ARG A 76 4.70 -17.01 -0.86
N LYS A 77 3.47 -17.46 -1.07
CA LYS A 77 3.18 -18.81 -1.54
C LYS A 77 3.69 -19.02 -2.97
N LEU A 78 3.47 -18.04 -3.85
CA LEU A 78 3.89 -18.08 -5.24
C LEU A 78 5.41 -18.10 -5.36
N LEU A 79 6.11 -17.22 -4.63
CA LEU A 79 7.57 -17.18 -4.58
C LEU A 79 8.16 -18.49 -4.04
N ARG A 80 7.58 -19.06 -2.97
CA ARG A 80 8.02 -20.38 -2.45
C ARG A 80 7.81 -21.51 -3.45
N LYS A 81 6.79 -21.41 -4.30
CA LYS A 81 6.43 -22.45 -5.26
C LYS A 81 7.27 -22.38 -6.54
N VAL A 82 7.54 -21.18 -7.05
CA VAL A 82 8.26 -20.97 -8.31
C VAL A 82 9.77 -20.74 -8.09
N GLY A 83 10.18 -20.39 -6.86
CA GLY A 83 11.59 -20.20 -6.50
C GLY A 83 12.10 -18.78 -6.73
N GLY A 84 11.32 -17.90 -7.34
CA GLY A 84 11.72 -16.52 -7.61
C GLY A 84 10.76 -15.81 -8.54
N PHE A 85 11.05 -14.54 -8.83
CA PHE A 85 10.31 -13.74 -9.80
C PHE A 85 10.55 -14.20 -11.24
N PRO A 86 9.63 -13.91 -12.18
CA PRO A 86 9.80 -14.27 -13.58
C PRO A 86 10.80 -13.34 -14.28
N LEU A 87 12.09 -13.56 -13.99
CA LEU A 87 13.23 -12.86 -14.58
C LEU A 87 14.31 -13.88 -14.95
N VAL A 88 15.22 -13.46 -15.83
CA VAL A 88 16.43 -14.21 -16.21
C VAL A 88 17.66 -13.36 -15.97
N GLU A 89 18.78 -13.98 -15.61
CA GLU A 89 20.06 -13.30 -15.44
C GLU A 89 20.89 -13.40 -16.72
N LEU A 90 21.34 -12.25 -17.24
CA LEU A 90 22.12 -12.13 -18.46
C LEU A 90 23.57 -11.79 -18.14
N THR A 91 24.50 -12.55 -18.70
CA THR A 91 25.92 -12.22 -18.70
C THR A 91 26.22 -11.32 -19.90
N VAL A 92 26.62 -10.07 -19.64
CA VAL A 92 27.01 -9.12 -20.68
C VAL A 92 28.55 -9.02 -20.68
N PRO A 93 29.23 -9.13 -21.84
CA PRO A 93 30.70 -9.21 -21.89
C PRO A 93 31.44 -8.05 -21.20
N ASP A 94 30.87 -6.85 -21.27
CA ASP A 94 31.46 -5.63 -20.68
C ASP A 94 31.07 -5.41 -19.21
N ARG A 95 30.39 -6.37 -18.58
CA ARG A 95 29.96 -6.27 -17.18
C ARG A 95 30.35 -7.50 -16.39
N SER A 96 30.93 -7.23 -15.23
CA SER A 96 31.32 -8.23 -14.24
C SER A 96 30.13 -8.75 -13.42
N THR A 97 28.99 -8.07 -13.41
CA THR A 97 27.78 -8.50 -12.69
C THR A 97 26.67 -8.87 -13.68
N PRO A 98 25.99 -10.03 -13.48
CA PRO A 98 24.82 -10.39 -14.25
C PRO A 98 23.72 -9.33 -14.12
N ILE A 99 23.01 -9.07 -15.23
CA ILE A 99 21.88 -8.13 -15.26
C ILE A 99 20.60 -8.94 -15.36
N SER A 100 19.61 -8.67 -14.50
CA SER A 100 18.29 -9.27 -14.64
C SER A 100 17.49 -8.63 -15.77
N ALA A 101 16.87 -9.45 -16.62
CA ALA A 101 15.90 -9.03 -17.63
C ALA A 101 14.55 -9.72 -17.39
N ARG A 102 13.45 -9.01 -17.68
CA ARG A 102 12.07 -9.48 -17.42
C ARG A 102 11.19 -9.46 -18.67
N THR A 103 11.65 -8.82 -19.74
CA THR A 103 10.96 -8.75 -21.02
C THR A 103 11.88 -9.14 -22.17
N ALA A 104 11.30 -9.64 -23.26
CA ALA A 104 12.07 -9.93 -24.48
C ALA A 104 12.78 -8.66 -25.01
N ASP A 105 12.10 -7.51 -24.95
CA ASP A 105 12.65 -6.21 -25.36
C ASP A 105 13.80 -5.74 -24.46
N GLU A 106 13.79 -6.06 -23.16
CA GLU A 106 14.96 -5.85 -22.30
C GLU A 106 16.12 -6.74 -22.72
N ILE A 107 15.87 -8.02 -23.01
CA ILE A 107 16.92 -8.93 -23.51
C ILE A 107 17.49 -8.40 -24.83
N ASP A 108 16.64 -7.94 -25.76
CA ASP A 108 17.06 -7.35 -27.04
C ASP A 108 17.94 -6.12 -26.89
N ARG A 109 17.63 -5.27 -25.89
CA ARG A 109 18.41 -4.08 -25.58
C ARG A 109 19.72 -4.40 -24.86
N LEU A 110 19.73 -5.41 -24.00
CA LEU A 110 20.88 -5.79 -23.17
C LEU A 110 21.89 -6.66 -23.92
N LEU A 111 21.46 -7.38 -24.95
CA LEU A 111 22.31 -8.22 -25.80
C LEU A 111 22.23 -7.75 -27.26
N PRO A 112 22.79 -6.57 -27.60
CA PRO A 112 22.79 -6.06 -28.97
C PRO A 112 23.73 -6.87 -29.87
N GLY A 113 23.60 -6.69 -31.19
CA GLY A 113 24.48 -7.31 -32.18
C GLY A 113 24.07 -8.73 -32.61
N LEU A 114 24.64 -9.16 -33.74
CA LEU A 114 24.41 -10.49 -34.33
C LEU A 114 25.21 -11.57 -33.58
N GLU A 115 26.35 -11.20 -33.01
CA GLU A 115 27.21 -12.05 -32.19
C GLU A 115 26.52 -12.56 -30.92
N MET A 116 25.49 -11.86 -30.43
CA MET A 116 24.69 -12.26 -29.25
C MET A 116 23.34 -12.88 -29.61
N GLU A 117 23.08 -13.20 -30.88
CA GLU A 117 21.79 -13.74 -31.33
C GLU A 117 21.44 -15.08 -30.64
N GLU A 118 22.41 -15.96 -30.48
CA GLU A 118 22.22 -17.23 -29.78
C GLU A 118 21.93 -17.02 -28.29
N ALA A 119 22.75 -16.21 -27.60
CA ALA A 119 22.55 -15.87 -26.18
C ALA A 119 21.18 -15.24 -25.93
N ARG A 120 20.74 -14.36 -26.84
CA ARG A 120 19.42 -13.74 -26.82
C ARG A 120 18.30 -14.76 -26.99
N THR A 121 18.45 -15.69 -27.94
CA THR A 121 17.45 -16.74 -28.19
C THR A 121 17.30 -17.65 -26.97
N VAL A 122 18.43 -18.05 -26.36
CA VAL A 122 18.44 -18.85 -25.12
C VAL A 122 17.77 -18.09 -23.97
N ALA A 123 18.16 -16.83 -23.73
CA ALA A 123 17.59 -16.02 -22.67
C ALA A 123 16.08 -15.79 -22.83
N LYS A 124 15.60 -15.57 -24.06
CA LYS A 124 14.17 -15.44 -24.35
C LYS A 124 13.41 -16.75 -24.09
N ALA A 125 14.00 -17.89 -24.46
CA ALA A 125 13.40 -19.20 -24.20
C ALA A 125 13.34 -19.51 -22.69
N GLU A 126 14.40 -19.19 -21.95
CA GLU A 126 14.44 -19.34 -20.50
C GLU A 126 13.39 -18.43 -19.83
N LEU A 127 13.32 -17.16 -20.22
CA LEU A 127 12.34 -16.21 -19.71
C LEU A 127 10.91 -16.71 -19.96
N ALA A 128 10.64 -17.25 -21.15
CA ALA A 128 9.34 -17.85 -21.47
C ALA A 128 9.04 -19.05 -20.57
N SER A 129 10.01 -19.92 -20.29
CA SER A 129 9.87 -21.06 -19.39
C SER A 129 9.53 -20.63 -17.95
N VAL A 130 10.30 -19.69 -17.39
CA VAL A 130 10.06 -19.17 -16.03
C VAL A 130 8.70 -18.48 -15.95
N ARG A 131 8.33 -17.70 -16.98
CA ARG A 131 7.03 -17.00 -17.02
C ARG A 131 5.86 -17.98 -17.13
N ASN A 132 6.01 -19.08 -17.89
CA ASN A 132 5.01 -20.14 -17.95
C ASN A 132 4.84 -20.84 -16.59
N ALA A 133 5.94 -21.13 -15.88
CA ALA A 133 5.88 -21.69 -14.54
C ALA A 133 5.18 -20.73 -13.55
N TRP A 134 5.50 -19.44 -13.63
CA TRP A 134 4.85 -18.40 -12.83
C TRP A 134 3.35 -18.30 -13.12
N ASN A 135 2.95 -18.20 -14.38
CA ASN A 135 1.56 -18.08 -14.80
C ASN A 135 0.74 -19.32 -14.40
N LYS A 136 1.33 -20.52 -14.54
CA LYS A 136 0.69 -21.75 -14.07
C LYS A 136 0.48 -21.71 -12.56
N ALA A 137 1.51 -21.39 -11.79
CA ALA A 137 1.39 -21.30 -10.33
C ALA A 137 0.42 -20.20 -9.89
N ASP A 138 0.38 -19.07 -10.59
CA ASP A 138 -0.59 -18.00 -10.38
C ASP A 138 -2.02 -18.46 -10.66
N SER A 139 -2.27 -19.17 -11.77
CA SER A 139 -3.60 -19.71 -12.08
C SER A 139 -4.13 -20.66 -11.00
N GLU A 140 -3.25 -21.39 -10.32
CA GLU A 140 -3.59 -22.30 -9.24
C GLU A 140 -3.76 -21.59 -7.88
N LEU A 141 -3.04 -20.50 -7.64
CA LEU A 141 -3.04 -19.76 -6.36
C LEU A 141 -3.96 -18.53 -6.35
N GLY A 142 -4.29 -17.98 -7.52
CA GLY A 142 -5.07 -16.77 -7.72
C GLY A 142 -4.37 -15.49 -7.24
N TYR A 143 -3.05 -15.38 -7.42
CA TYR A 143 -2.28 -14.22 -6.97
C TYR A 143 -2.63 -12.96 -7.77
N SER A 144 -2.61 -13.00 -9.10
CA SER A 144 -2.91 -11.84 -9.95
C SER A 144 -4.31 -11.30 -9.71
N ALA A 145 -5.30 -12.17 -9.47
CA ALA A 145 -6.65 -11.76 -9.10
C ALA A 145 -6.70 -11.06 -7.74
N ALA A 146 -5.97 -11.56 -6.74
CA ALA A 146 -5.88 -10.93 -5.43
C ALA A 146 -5.14 -9.58 -5.51
N TYR A 147 -4.09 -9.49 -6.32
CA TYR A 147 -3.36 -8.27 -6.60
C TYR A 147 -4.24 -7.20 -7.27
N ALA A 148 -5.02 -7.59 -8.30
CA ALA A 148 -5.96 -6.68 -8.94
C ALA A 148 -7.06 -6.18 -7.98
N ALA A 149 -7.59 -7.06 -7.12
CA ALA A 149 -8.58 -6.69 -6.11
C ALA A 149 -8.02 -5.72 -5.06
N GLU A 150 -6.76 -5.93 -4.65
CA GLU A 150 -6.04 -5.05 -3.73
C GLU A 150 -5.81 -3.67 -4.34
N ASN A 151 -5.30 -3.61 -5.59
CA ASN A 151 -5.13 -2.34 -6.32
C ASN A 151 -6.46 -1.58 -6.44
N GLN A 152 -7.55 -2.26 -6.84
CA GLN A 152 -8.86 -1.63 -6.94
C GLN A 152 -9.35 -1.11 -5.58
N ALA A 153 -9.08 -1.83 -4.48
CA ALA A 153 -9.43 -1.36 -3.15
C ALA A 153 -8.57 -0.17 -2.74
N ALA A 154 -7.27 -0.15 -3.05
CA ALA A 154 -6.37 0.97 -2.78
C ALA A 154 -6.76 2.25 -3.55
N ASP A 155 -7.22 2.11 -4.80
CA ASP A 155 -7.79 3.22 -5.59
C ASP A 155 -9.06 3.76 -4.95
N ARG A 156 -10.01 2.88 -4.61
CA ARG A 156 -11.25 3.29 -3.94
C ARG A 156 -11.01 3.95 -2.58
N THR A 157 -10.08 3.43 -1.77
CA THR A 157 -9.72 4.04 -0.49
C THR A 157 -9.16 5.44 -0.70
N MET A 158 -8.29 5.63 -1.70
CA MET A 158 -7.71 6.94 -2.01
C MET A 158 -8.77 7.95 -2.48
N ASP A 159 -9.69 7.53 -3.37
CA ASP A 159 -10.79 8.38 -3.82
C ASP A 159 -11.68 8.84 -2.66
N LEU A 160 -12.00 7.91 -1.76
CA LEU A 160 -12.80 8.20 -0.56
C LEU A 160 -12.04 9.09 0.43
N ALA A 161 -10.73 8.93 0.56
CA ALA A 161 -9.89 9.80 1.37
C ALA A 161 -9.91 11.24 0.82
N HIS A 162 -9.73 11.40 -0.49
CA HIS A 162 -9.83 12.71 -1.13
C HIS A 162 -11.20 13.36 -0.93
N ALA A 163 -12.28 12.59 -1.07
CA ALA A 163 -13.63 13.08 -0.83
C ALA A 163 -13.83 13.53 0.63
N LEU A 164 -13.37 12.74 1.60
CA LEU A 164 -13.41 13.06 3.02
C LEU A 164 -12.62 14.34 3.33
N LEU A 165 -11.39 14.46 2.82
CA LEU A 165 -10.53 15.61 3.11
C LEU A 165 -11.05 16.91 2.49
N ARG A 166 -11.74 16.84 1.34
CA ARG A 166 -12.40 17.98 0.69
C ARG A 166 -13.71 18.40 1.37
N ALA A 167 -14.43 17.48 2.00
CA ALA A 167 -15.71 17.79 2.66
C ALA A 167 -15.50 18.84 3.77
N GLN A 168 -16.41 19.80 3.94
CA GLN A 168 -16.24 20.85 4.96
C GLN A 168 -16.45 20.28 6.37
N ALA A 169 -15.45 20.39 7.25
CA ALA A 169 -15.59 20.03 8.65
C ALA A 169 -16.09 21.24 9.45
N LEU A 170 -17.31 21.14 9.98
CA LEU A 170 -17.96 22.19 10.78
C LEU A 170 -17.97 21.88 12.28
N SER A 171 -17.43 20.72 12.68
CA SER A 171 -17.34 20.27 14.06
C SER A 171 -15.97 19.66 14.38
N ILE A 172 -15.65 19.61 15.68
CA ILE A 172 -14.43 18.96 16.19
C ILE A 172 -14.40 17.48 15.76
N ILE A 173 -15.56 16.82 15.73
CA ILE A 173 -15.68 15.43 15.29
C ILE A 173 -15.25 15.30 13.81
N GLY A 174 -15.72 16.20 12.95
CA GLY A 174 -15.30 16.23 11.55
C GLY A 174 -13.80 16.49 11.37
N VAL A 175 -13.20 17.33 12.22
CA VAL A 175 -11.74 17.54 12.25
C VAL A 175 -11.00 16.28 12.69
N ILE A 176 -11.46 15.61 13.76
CA ILE A 176 -10.87 14.34 14.23
C ILE A 176 -10.96 13.26 13.16
N ALA A 177 -12.10 13.14 12.46
CA ALA A 177 -12.29 12.18 11.38
C ALA A 177 -11.28 12.39 10.23
N LYS A 178 -11.04 13.64 9.84
CA LYS A 178 -10.04 13.98 8.82
C LYS A 178 -8.62 13.71 9.29
N LEU A 179 -8.29 14.07 10.54
CA LEU A 179 -6.98 13.79 11.12
C LEU A 179 -6.72 12.28 11.21
N HIS A 180 -7.72 11.50 11.61
CA HIS A 180 -7.63 10.03 11.61
C HIS A 180 -7.30 9.49 10.21
N CYS A 181 -7.97 10.01 9.18
CA CYS A 181 -7.66 9.65 7.80
C CYS A 181 -6.22 10.00 7.41
N LEU A 182 -5.73 11.18 7.75
CA LEU A 182 -4.35 11.57 7.46
C LEU A 182 -3.33 10.67 8.18
N ILE A 183 -3.54 10.37 9.46
CA ILE A 183 -2.62 9.52 10.24
C ILE A 183 -2.58 8.09 9.70
N GLU A 184 -3.73 7.52 9.31
CA GLU A 184 -3.78 6.17 8.76
C GLU A 184 -3.25 6.10 7.31
N MET A 185 -3.28 7.22 6.57
CA MET A 185 -2.66 7.31 5.25
C MET A 185 -1.16 7.58 5.30
N GLU A 186 -0.67 8.26 6.35
CA GLU A 186 0.76 8.39 6.60
C GLU A 186 1.30 7.02 7.03
N GLU A 187 2.07 6.39 6.13
CA GLU A 187 2.83 5.22 6.53
C GLU A 187 3.71 5.57 7.74
N PRO A 188 3.73 4.79 8.82
CA PRO A 188 4.77 4.93 9.83
C PRO A 188 6.09 4.67 9.11
N SER A 189 6.82 5.76 8.85
CA SER A 189 8.12 5.73 8.17
C SER A 189 8.94 4.61 8.78
N VAL A 190 9.25 3.61 7.95
CA VAL A 190 10.11 2.47 8.31
C VAL A 190 11.36 3.02 9.00
N SER A 191 11.61 2.55 10.21
CA SER A 191 12.84 2.83 10.94
C SER A 191 14.05 2.52 10.05
N ILE A 192 14.94 3.51 9.91
CA ILE A 192 16.19 3.46 9.16
C ILE A 192 16.97 2.21 9.59
N GLY A 193 16.98 1.16 8.76
CA GLY A 193 17.78 -0.05 9.00
C GLY A 193 17.28 -1.34 8.38
N GLU A 194 16.00 -1.47 8.03
CA GLU A 194 15.47 -2.68 7.39
C GLU A 194 14.89 -2.37 6.00
N THR A 195 15.13 -3.29 5.07
CA THR A 195 14.68 -3.27 3.67
C THR A 195 13.27 -2.69 3.54
N PRO A 196 13.00 -1.81 2.54
CA PRO A 196 11.76 -1.05 2.48
C PRO A 196 10.53 -1.97 2.57
N GLY A 197 9.71 -1.72 3.60
CA GLY A 197 8.39 -2.30 3.76
C GLY A 197 7.54 -2.02 2.53
N ARG A 198 6.99 -3.08 1.97
CA ARG A 198 6.44 -3.15 0.60
C ARG A 198 5.02 -2.58 0.48
N ASN A 199 4.74 -1.43 1.09
CA ASN A 199 3.51 -0.67 0.82
C ASN A 199 3.75 0.52 -0.15
N CYS A 200 5.01 0.85 -0.43
CA CYS A 200 5.45 1.78 -1.49
C CYS A 200 5.41 1.20 -2.94
N ALA A 201 4.52 0.25 -3.25
CA ALA A 201 4.31 -0.16 -4.65
C ALA A 201 3.36 0.79 -5.42
N ARG A 202 2.87 1.89 -4.81
CA ARG A 202 2.19 2.97 -5.55
C ARG A 202 3.14 3.86 -6.36
N PHE A 203 4.44 3.56 -6.34
CA PHE A 203 5.46 4.10 -7.25
C PHE A 203 6.08 3.01 -8.15
N CYS A 204 5.40 1.88 -8.36
CA CYS A 204 5.83 0.87 -9.34
C CYS A 204 5.25 1.17 -10.74
N SER A 205 5.56 2.37 -11.26
CA SER A 205 5.77 2.49 -12.70
C SER A 205 7.01 1.66 -12.98
N ILE A 206 6.87 0.44 -13.54
CA ILE A 206 7.86 -0.26 -14.40
C ILE A 206 7.49 -1.73 -14.72
N PHE A 207 6.44 -2.36 -14.16
CA PHE A 207 6.10 -3.76 -14.53
C PHE A 207 4.64 -4.08 -14.86
N CYS A 208 4.04 -3.28 -15.75
CA CYS A 208 2.89 -3.72 -16.55
C CYS A 208 3.02 -3.19 -17.99
N CYS A 209 3.94 -3.80 -18.73
CA CYS A 209 3.83 -4.08 -20.16
C CYS A 209 4.19 -5.57 -20.35
#